data_AF-A0A9E0LI72-F1
#
_entry.id   AF-A0A9E0LI72-F1
#
_cell.length_a   1.000
_cell.length_b   1.000
_cell.length_c   1.000
_cell.angle_alpha   90.00
_cell.angle_beta   90.00
_cell.angle_gamma   90.00
#
_symmetry.space_group_name_H-M   'P 1'
#
loop_
_entity.id
_entity.type
_entity.pdbx_description
1 polymer ?
#
loop_
_entity_poly.entity_id
_entity_poly.type
_entity_poly.pdbx_seq_one_letter_code
_entity_poly.pdbx_strand_id
1 'polypeptide(L)'
;MKSLSLLSLAVVLACGISLSSLPSYADWRDAQRESNRAAEDSRDANQAQHRANQSSRQGHGLTAHLHSRHAAHERRRAAKHRRKAQQKRWQR
;
A
#
# COMPACT_ATOMS: atom_id res chain seq x y z
N MET A 1 49.72 -10.22 -16.64
CA MET A 1 48.86 -10.68 -15.51
C MET A 1 48.17 -9.56 -14.72
N LYS A 2 48.42 -8.27 -14.98
CA LYS A 2 47.80 -7.14 -14.23
C LYS A 2 46.35 -6.79 -14.66
N SER A 3 45.93 -7.23 -15.84
CA SER A 3 44.63 -6.92 -16.43
C SER A 3 43.48 -7.76 -15.86
N LEU A 4 43.75 -8.99 -15.41
CA LEU A 4 42.74 -9.88 -14.82
C LEU A 4 42.26 -9.39 -13.44
N SER A 5 43.17 -8.84 -12.63
CA SER A 5 42.86 -8.30 -11.31
C SER A 5 42.08 -6.98 -11.36
N LEU A 6 42.30 -6.17 -12.40
CA LEU A 6 41.52 -4.94 -12.63
C LEU A 6 40.08 -5.27 -13.06
N LEU A 7 39.89 -6.29 -13.89
CA LEU A 7 38.57 -6.77 -14.29
C LEU A 7 37.78 -7.37 -13.12
N SER A 8 38.42 -8.17 -12.26
CA SER A 8 37.73 -8.74 -11.09
C SER A 8 37.31 -7.66 -10.08
N LEU A 9 38.17 -6.65 -9.86
CA LEU A 9 37.86 -5.55 -8.96
C LEU A 9 36.69 -4.69 -9.48
N ALA A 10 36.66 -4.42 -10.79
CA ALA A 10 35.57 -3.69 -11.42
C ALA A 10 34.22 -4.42 -11.32
N VAL A 11 34.22 -5.75 -11.48
CA VAL A 11 33.01 -6.57 -11.32
C VAL A 11 32.51 -6.56 -9.88
N VAL A 12 33.40 -6.68 -8.89
CA VAL A 12 33.02 -6.64 -7.47
C VAL A 12 32.48 -5.26 -7.07
N LEU A 13 33.09 -4.18 -7.55
CA LEU A 13 32.59 -2.81 -7.35
C LEU A 13 31.22 -2.61 -8.00
N ALA A 14 31.03 -3.06 -9.24
CA ALA A 14 29.76 -2.95 -9.94
C ALA A 14 28.63 -3.74 -9.25
N CYS A 15 28.93 -4.96 -8.78
CA CYS A 15 27.98 -5.75 -8.00
C CYS A 15 27.68 -5.12 -6.64
N GLY A 16 28.69 -4.60 -5.93
CA GLY A 16 28.51 -3.92 -4.65
C GLY A 16 27.60 -2.69 -4.73
N ILE A 17 27.72 -1.90 -5.80
CA ILE A 17 26.86 -0.73 -6.08
C ILE A 17 25.43 -1.16 -6.47
N SER A 18 25.29 -2.32 -7.12
CA SER A 18 23.98 -2.87 -7.50
C SER A 18 23.21 -3.41 -6.28
N LEU A 19 23.91 -3.93 -5.27
CA LEU A 19 23.30 -4.42 -4.05
C LEU A 19 22.87 -3.30 -3.08
N SER A 20 23.58 -2.16 -3.08
CA SER A 20 23.23 -1.00 -2.23
C SER A 20 22.03 -0.20 -2.73
N SER A 21 21.53 -0.47 -3.94
CA SER A 21 20.35 0.16 -4.53
C SER A 21 19.08 -0.70 -4.48
N LEU A 22 19.17 -1.92 -3.94
CA LEU A 22 18.01 -2.77 -3.70
C LEU A 22 17.26 -2.27 -2.46
N PRO A 23 15.92 -2.09 -2.54
CA PRO A 23 15.12 -1.73 -1.37
C PRO A 23 15.34 -2.77 -0.28
N SER A 24 15.50 -2.31 0.96
CA SER A 24 15.65 -3.24 2.07
C SER A 24 14.40 -4.13 2.13
N TYR A 25 14.59 -5.41 2.45
CA TYR A 25 13.46 -6.34 2.61
C TYR A 25 12.41 -5.81 3.61
N ALA A 26 12.85 -5.03 4.60
CA ALA A 26 11.98 -4.38 5.57
C ALA A 26 11.07 -3.33 4.92
N ASP A 27 11.60 -2.46 4.05
CA ASP A 27 10.82 -1.40 3.38
C ASP A 27 9.76 -1.97 2.44
N TRP A 28 10.11 -3.02 1.69
CA TRP A 28 9.17 -3.73 0.83
C TRP A 28 8.04 -4.35 1.65
N ARG A 29 8.37 -5.03 2.76
CA ARG A 29 7.38 -5.67 3.64
C ARG A 29 6.43 -4.65 4.26
N ASP A 30 6.95 -3.47 4.59
CA ASP A 30 6.20 -2.40 5.20
C ASP A 30 5.26 -1.68 4.22
N ALA A 31 5.71 -1.47 2.98
CA ALA A 31 4.84 -1.00 1.91
C ALA A 31 3.72 -2.02 1.60
N GLN A 32 4.05 -3.33 1.64
CA GLN A 32 3.09 -4.39 1.42
C GLN A 32 2.03 -4.47 2.52
N ARG A 33 2.43 -4.36 3.80
CA ARG A 33 1.50 -4.30 4.94
C ARG A 33 0.52 -3.14 4.80
N GLU A 34 1.01 -1.98 4.41
CA GLU A 34 0.18 -0.79 4.27
C GLU A 34 -0.79 -0.90 3.07
N SER A 35 -0.35 -1.54 1.98
CA SER A 35 -1.22 -1.89 0.85
C SER A 35 -2.32 -2.87 1.26
N ASN A 36 -2.01 -3.87 2.08
CA ASN A 36 -2.99 -4.83 2.57
C ASN A 36 -4.06 -4.16 3.45
N ARG A 37 -3.65 -3.29 4.38
CA ARG A 37 -4.58 -2.47 5.20
C ARG A 37 -5.49 -1.61 4.33
N ALA A 38 -4.95 -0.98 3.29
CA ALA A 38 -5.76 -0.21 2.36
C ALA A 38 -6.79 -1.05 1.59
N ALA A 39 -6.49 -2.32 1.32
CA ALA A 39 -7.41 -3.23 0.66
C ALA A 39 -8.52 -3.67 1.61
N GLU A 40 -8.20 -3.94 2.87
CA GLU A 40 -9.14 -4.27 3.94
C GLU A 40 -10.14 -3.14 4.18
N ASP A 41 -9.67 -1.92 4.46
CA ASP A 41 -10.53 -0.73 4.61
C ASP A 41 -11.42 -0.50 3.37
N SER A 42 -10.91 -0.81 2.17
CA SER A 42 -11.69 -0.68 0.94
C SER A 42 -12.80 -1.73 0.82
N ARG A 43 -12.62 -2.94 1.36
CA ARG A 43 -13.66 -3.97 1.42
C ARG A 43 -14.73 -3.58 2.42
N ASP A 44 -14.33 -3.10 3.59
CA ASP A 44 -15.24 -2.66 4.65
C ASP A 44 -16.09 -1.48 4.18
N ALA A 45 -15.47 -0.52 3.49
CA ALA A 45 -16.19 0.58 2.84
C ALA A 45 -17.25 0.08 1.85
N ASN A 46 -16.93 -0.93 1.04
CA ASN A 46 -17.87 -1.49 0.06
C ASN A 46 -19.02 -2.22 0.75
N GLN A 47 -18.73 -3.01 1.79
CA GLN A 47 -19.77 -3.68 2.58
C GLN A 47 -20.70 -2.67 3.27
N ALA A 48 -20.14 -1.62 3.88
CA ALA A 48 -20.91 -0.56 4.50
C ALA A 48 -21.81 0.17 3.48
N GLN A 49 -21.31 0.43 2.27
CA GLN A 49 -22.12 1.01 1.20
C GLN A 49 -23.25 0.08 0.75
N HIS A 50 -22.97 -1.22 0.63
CA HIS A 50 -24.01 -2.21 0.30
C HIS A 50 -25.12 -2.23 1.36
N ARG A 51 -24.75 -2.21 2.64
CA ARG A 51 -25.71 -2.09 3.75
C ARG A 51 -26.48 -0.78 3.70
N ALA A 52 -25.82 0.34 3.42
CA ALA A 52 -26.48 1.63 3.25
C ALA A 52 -27.56 1.59 2.16
N ASN A 53 -27.22 1.01 1.01
CA ASN A 53 -28.15 0.87 -0.12
C ASN A 53 -29.32 -0.06 0.23
N GLN A 54 -29.06 -1.16 0.94
CA GLN A 54 -30.11 -2.07 1.41
C GLN A 54 -31.05 -1.40 2.39
N SER A 55 -30.53 -0.71 3.41
CA SER A 55 -31.34 0.05 4.38
C SER A 55 -32.15 1.15 3.69
N SER A 56 -31.57 1.83 2.69
CA SER A 56 -32.28 2.86 1.91
C SER A 56 -33.44 2.27 1.12
N ARG A 57 -33.26 1.09 0.51
CA ARG A 57 -34.34 0.38 -0.21
C ARG A 57 -35.49 -0.05 0.71
N GLN A 58 -35.18 -0.31 1.98
CA GLN A 58 -36.17 -0.66 3.00
C GLN A 58 -36.84 0.57 3.66
N GLY A 59 -36.49 1.78 3.24
CA GLY A 59 -37.02 3.03 3.81
C GLY A 59 -36.34 3.47 5.12
N HIS A 60 -35.27 2.80 5.55
CA HIS A 60 -34.53 3.16 6.76
C HIS A 60 -33.48 4.26 6.48
N GLY A 61 -33.94 5.49 6.27
CA GLY A 61 -33.11 6.62 5.85
C GLY A 61 -31.96 6.98 6.81
N LEU A 62 -32.23 7.00 8.13
CA LEU A 62 -31.23 7.30 9.16
C LEU A 62 -30.11 6.24 9.18
N THR A 63 -30.47 4.97 9.19
CA THR A 63 -29.53 3.84 9.16
C THR A 63 -28.70 3.83 7.88
N ALA A 64 -29.33 4.09 6.73
CA ALA A 64 -28.64 4.22 5.46
C ALA A 64 -27.60 5.35 5.49
N HIS A 65 -27.95 6.49 6.08
CA HIS A 65 -27.04 7.62 6.22
C HIS A 65 -25.81 7.28 7.09
N LEU A 66 -26.02 6.59 8.22
CA LEU A 66 -24.94 6.14 9.10
C LEU A 66 -23.98 5.20 8.37
N HIS A 67 -24.51 4.17 7.69
CA HIS A 67 -23.69 3.24 6.91
C HIS A 67 -22.95 3.93 5.75
N SER A 68 -23.59 4.89 5.07
CA SER A 68 -22.95 5.68 4.01
C SER A 68 -21.81 6.56 4.55
N ARG A 69 -22.01 7.17 5.72
CA ARG A 69 -20.94 7.95 6.39
C ARG A 69 -19.78 7.06 6.83
N HIS A 70 -20.07 5.89 7.38
CA HIS A 70 -19.04 4.92 7.73
C HIS A 70 -18.27 4.46 6.49
N ALA A 71 -18.96 4.13 5.39
CA ALA A 71 -18.33 3.80 4.12
C ALA A 71 -17.40 4.92 3.61
N ALA A 72 -17.86 6.17 3.68
CA ALA A 72 -17.05 7.33 3.30
C ALA A 72 -15.80 7.49 4.19
N HIS A 73 -15.91 7.22 5.48
CA HIS A 73 -14.78 7.26 6.41
C HIS A 73 -13.73 6.18 6.07
N GLU A 74 -14.17 4.94 5.84
CA GLU A 74 -13.27 3.84 5.50
C GLU A 74 -12.59 4.04 4.14
N ARG A 75 -13.29 4.62 3.14
CA ARG A 75 -12.64 5.04 1.87
C ARG A 75 -11.51 6.05 2.10
N ARG A 76 -11.69 7.01 3.01
CA ARG A 76 -10.66 8.00 3.35
C ARG A 76 -9.47 7.34 4.04
N ARG A 77 -9.72 6.39 4.95
CA ARG A 77 -8.65 5.61 5.61
C ARG A 77 -7.88 4.77 4.59
N ALA A 78 -8.58 4.05 3.72
CA ALA A 78 -7.97 3.31 2.61
C ALA A 78 -7.07 4.21 1.74
N ALA A 79 -7.55 5.40 1.36
CA ALA A 79 -6.76 6.36 0.58
C ALA A 79 -5.49 6.83 1.32
N LYS A 80 -5.58 7.06 2.63
CA LYS A 80 -4.42 7.39 3.48
C LYS A 80 -3.40 6.27 3.49
N HIS A 81 -3.84 5.02 3.66
CA HIS A 81 -2.96 3.85 3.63
C HIS A 81 -2.33 3.65 2.24
N ARG A 82 -3.07 3.85 1.13
CA ARG A 82 -2.49 3.81 -0.22
C ARG A 82 -1.40 4.87 -0.42
N ARG A 83 -1.63 6.11 0.04
CA ARG A 83 -0.63 7.18 -0.04
C ARG A 83 0.61 6.86 0.79
N LYS A 84 0.45 6.31 1.99
CA LYS A 84 1.58 5.84 2.81
C LYS A 84 2.34 4.68 2.14
N ALA A 85 1.64 3.71 1.56
CA ALA A 85 2.27 2.61 0.81
C ALA A 85 3.06 3.14 -0.39
N GLN A 86 2.53 4.14 -1.11
CA GLN A 86 3.26 4.84 -2.17
C GLN A 86 4.48 5.57 -1.60
N GLN A 87 4.34 6.39 -0.56
CA GLN A 87 5.49 7.06 0.04
C GLN A 87 6.58 6.08 0.47
N LYS A 88 6.23 4.96 1.12
CA LYS A 88 7.19 3.92 1.50
C LYS A 88 7.88 3.23 0.31
N ARG A 89 7.23 3.22 -0.87
CA ARG A 89 7.86 2.72 -2.11
C ARG A 89 8.80 3.75 -2.76
N TRP A 90 8.58 5.04 -2.52
CA TRP A 90 9.27 6.14 -3.19
C TRP A 90 10.30 6.85 -2.30
N GLN A 91 10.21 6.70 -0.98
CA GLN A 91 11.27 7.04 -0.03
C GLN A 91 12.41 6.04 -0.25
N ARG A 92 13.29 6.42 -1.18
CA ARG A 92 14.63 5.90 -1.40
C ARG A 92 15.58 6.49 -0.36
#